data_AF-A0A7S4J2X0-F1
#
_entry.id   AF-A0A7S4J2X0-F1
#
_cell.length_a   1.000
_cell.length_b   1.000
_cell.length_c   1.000
_cell.angle_alpha   90.00
_cell.angle_beta   90.00
_cell.angle_gamma   90.00
#
_symmetry.space_group_name_H-M   'P 1'
#
loop_
_entity.id
_entity.type
_entity.pdbx_description
1 polymer ?
#
loop_
_entity_poly.entity_id
_entity_poly.type
_entity_poly.pdbx_seq_one_letter_code
_entity_poly.pdbx_strand_id
1 'polypeptide(L)'
;KHADESNFDGALIALNHELSIKRLTLGAGDAEVGRVLNHMALQMSCMGPDYDFFALSAFAEALNNLQNSVGPGDEESPIVAHNLWVLMHNVRFRQDAPVYRQ
;
A
#
# COMPACT_ATOMS: atom_id res chain seq x y z
N LYS A 1 -10.93 -0.14 20.39
CA LYS A 1 -10.17 -1.19 19.68
C LYS A 1 -11.01 -1.83 18.56
N HIS A 2 -12.26 -2.25 18.79
CA HIS A 2 -13.07 -2.90 17.73
C HIS A 2 -13.60 -2.00 16.60
N ALA A 3 -13.79 -0.70 16.81
CA ALA A 3 -14.37 0.18 15.78
C ALA A 3 -13.40 0.47 14.62
N ASP A 4 -12.11 0.59 14.91
CA ASP A 4 -11.10 0.90 13.90
C ASP A 4 -10.78 -0.34 13.06
N GLU A 5 -10.58 -1.50 13.71
CA GLU A 5 -10.35 -2.80 13.05
C GLU A 5 -11.49 -3.16 12.08
N SER A 6 -12.75 -3.00 12.50
CA SER A 6 -13.91 -3.29 11.64
C SER A 6 -14.05 -2.32 10.45
N ASN A 7 -13.50 -1.11 10.56
CA ASN A 7 -13.55 -0.12 9.47
C ASN A 7 -12.42 -0.37 8.45
N PHE A 8 -11.24 -0.78 8.93
CA PHE A 8 -10.13 -1.19 8.06
C PHE A 8 -10.49 -2.40 7.19
N ASP A 9 -11.16 -3.39 7.78
CA ASP A 9 -11.63 -4.57 7.04
C ASP A 9 -12.66 -4.18 5.96
N GLY A 10 -13.60 -3.28 6.28
CA GLY A 10 -14.57 -2.76 5.32
C GLY A 10 -13.93 -2.02 4.14
N ALA A 11 -12.94 -1.17 4.43
CA ALA A 11 -12.20 -0.43 3.41
C ALA A 11 -11.41 -1.38 2.49
N LEU A 12 -10.74 -2.39 3.05
CA LEU A 12 -9.99 -3.38 2.26
C LEU A 12 -10.90 -4.24 1.39
N ILE A 13 -12.11 -4.60 1.86
CA ILE A 13 -13.09 -5.32 1.05
C ILE A 13 -13.51 -4.48 -0.16
N ALA A 14 -13.84 -3.20 0.06
CA ALA A 14 -14.23 -2.30 -1.02
C ALA A 14 -13.10 -2.10 -2.04
N LEU A 15 -11.88 -1.85 -1.56
CA LEU A 15 -10.69 -1.69 -2.40
C LEU A 15 -10.34 -2.96 -3.17
N ASN A 16 -10.49 -4.16 -2.57
CA ASN A 16 -10.29 -5.43 -3.28
C ASN A 16 -11.28 -5.63 -4.43
N HIS A 17 -12.54 -5.25 -4.23
CA HIS A 17 -13.55 -5.30 -5.28
C HIS A 17 -13.22 -4.32 -6.41
N GLU A 18 -12.87 -3.07 -6.07
CA GLU A 18 -12.44 -2.07 -7.03
C GLU A 18 -11.20 -2.51 -7.82
N LEU A 19 -10.19 -3.05 -7.13
CA LEU A 19 -8.96 -3.57 -7.72
C LEU A 19 -9.27 -4.67 -8.74
N SER A 20 -10.17 -5.58 -8.40
CA SER A 20 -10.59 -6.68 -9.28
C SER A 20 -11.24 -6.17 -10.55
N ILE A 21 -12.11 -5.17 -10.45
CA ILE A 21 -12.77 -4.55 -11.60
C ILE A 21 -11.74 -3.81 -12.46
N LYS A 22 -10.91 -2.94 -11.89
CA LYS A 22 -9.92 -2.16 -12.65
C LYS A 22 -8.88 -3.04 -13.33
N ARG A 23 -8.41 -4.12 -12.67
CA ARG A 23 -7.51 -5.10 -13.30
C ARG A 23 -8.16 -5.78 -14.51
N LEU A 24 -9.46 -6.09 -14.44
CA LEU A 24 -10.21 -6.69 -15.54
C LEU A 24 -10.45 -5.72 -16.70
N THR A 25 -10.74 -4.45 -16.41
CA THR A 25 -11.17 -3.46 -17.41
C THR A 25 -10.01 -2.67 -18.04
N LEU A 26 -8.99 -2.35 -17.25
CA LEU A 26 -7.86 -1.50 -17.67
C LEU A 26 -6.56 -2.29 -17.85
N GLY A 27 -6.48 -3.47 -17.23
CA GLY A 27 -5.28 -4.30 -17.20
C GLY A 27 -4.43 -4.06 -15.96
N ALA A 28 -3.64 -5.07 -15.58
CA ALA A 28 -2.95 -5.08 -14.29
C ALA A 28 -1.84 -4.01 -14.15
N GLY A 29 -1.32 -3.47 -15.25
CA GLY A 29 -0.26 -2.46 -15.25
C GLY A 29 -0.76 -1.02 -15.33
N ASP A 30 -2.07 -0.79 -15.32
CA ASP A 30 -2.66 0.55 -15.48
C ASP A 30 -2.44 1.44 -14.25
N ALA A 31 -2.29 2.75 -14.47
CA ALA A 31 -2.12 3.75 -13.41
C ALA A 31 -3.22 3.67 -12.36
N GLU A 32 -4.48 3.49 -12.76
CA GLU A 32 -5.63 3.42 -11.86
C GLU A 32 -5.59 2.16 -10.97
N VAL A 33 -5.03 1.06 -11.48
CA VAL A 33 -4.73 -0.11 -10.63
C VAL A 33 -3.67 0.26 -9.60
N GLY A 34 -2.65 1.03 -10.01
CA GLY A 34 -1.64 1.56 -9.10
C GLY A 34 -2.20 2.43 -7.98
N ARG A 35 -3.19 3.30 -8.28
CA ARG A 35 -3.85 4.14 -7.28
C ARG A 35 -4.57 3.33 -6.21
N VAL A 36 -5.34 2.32 -6.64
CA VAL A 36 -6.05 1.44 -5.70
C VAL A 36 -5.07 0.66 -4.83
N LEU A 37 -3.98 0.16 -5.41
CA LEU A 37 -2.92 -0.52 -4.65
C LEU A 37 -2.25 0.40 -3.62
N ASN A 38 -2.00 1.66 -3.96
CA ASN A 38 -1.49 2.66 -3.01
C ASN A 38 -2.46 2.87 -1.83
N HIS A 39 -3.77 2.99 -2.10
CA HIS A 39 -4.76 3.11 -1.04
C HIS A 39 -4.84 1.88 -0.14
N MET A 40 -4.78 0.67 -0.72
CA MET A 40 -4.74 -0.57 0.05
C MET A 40 -3.49 -0.65 0.92
N ALA A 41 -2.33 -0.29 0.36
CA ALA A 41 -1.06 -0.29 1.08
C ALA A 41 -1.07 0.67 2.27
N LEU A 42 -1.66 1.86 2.11
CA LEU A 42 -1.84 2.81 3.22
C LEU A 42 -2.72 2.23 4.33
N GLN A 43 -3.86 1.62 3.99
CA GLN A 43 -4.73 0.98 4.99
C GLN A 43 -3.98 -0.13 5.74
N MET A 44 -3.32 -1.03 5.01
CA MET A 44 -2.54 -2.12 5.60
C MET A 44 -1.40 -1.61 6.49
N SER A 45 -0.72 -0.52 6.11
CA SER A 45 0.34 0.07 6.93
C SER A 45 -0.14 0.59 8.29
N CYS A 46 -1.43 0.92 8.40
CA CYS A 46 -2.07 1.36 9.65
C CYS A 46 -2.57 0.18 10.50
N MET A 47 -2.71 -1.03 9.94
CA MET A 47 -3.21 -2.22 10.66
C MET A 47 -2.14 -2.89 11.53
N GLY A 48 -0.87 -2.50 11.37
CA GLY A 48 0.23 -2.93 12.23
C GLY A 48 1.20 -3.92 11.57
N PRO A 49 2.17 -4.44 12.33
CA PRO A 49 3.33 -5.14 11.77
C PRO A 49 3.00 -6.41 10.98
N ASP A 50 1.90 -7.09 11.32
CA ASP A 50 1.45 -8.30 10.63
C ASP A 50 1.04 -8.02 9.16
N TYR A 51 0.77 -6.76 8.82
CA TYR A 51 0.38 -6.31 7.50
C TYR A 51 1.52 -5.62 6.72
N ASP A 52 2.68 -5.40 7.34
CA ASP A 52 3.81 -4.69 6.73
C ASP A 52 4.21 -5.28 5.37
N PHE A 53 4.30 -6.61 5.29
CA PHE A 53 4.67 -7.30 4.05
C PHE A 53 3.69 -7.02 2.92
N PHE A 54 2.39 -7.13 3.20
CA PHE A 54 1.34 -6.88 2.21
C PHE A 54 1.31 -5.40 1.77
N ALA A 55 1.50 -4.47 2.71
CA ALA A 55 1.61 -3.04 2.42
C ALA A 55 2.84 -2.73 1.54
N LEU A 56 4.00 -3.30 1.85
CA LEU A 56 5.22 -3.14 1.05
C LEU A 56 5.02 -3.69 -0.38
N SER A 57 4.45 -4.88 -0.52
CA SER A 57 4.16 -5.46 -1.83
C SER A 57 3.19 -4.60 -2.64
N ALA A 58 2.12 -4.09 -2.01
CA ALA A 58 1.14 -3.25 -2.67
C ALA A 58 1.72 -1.88 -3.08
N PHE A 59 2.55 -1.24 -2.25
CA PHE A 59 3.26 -0.01 -2.63
C PHE A 59 4.23 -0.24 -3.80
N ALA A 60 4.96 -1.35 -3.80
CA ALA A 60 5.90 -1.67 -4.87
C ALA A 60 5.18 -1.89 -6.21
N GLU A 61 4.06 -2.63 -6.21
CA GLU A 61 3.25 -2.82 -7.41
C GLU A 61 2.60 -1.50 -7.87
N ALA A 62 2.10 -0.69 -6.93
CA ALA A 62 1.56 0.64 -7.22
C ALA A 62 2.57 1.54 -7.93
N LEU A 63 3.80 1.61 -7.41
CA LEU A 63 4.87 2.42 -7.98
C LEU A 63 5.22 1.95 -9.40
N ASN A 64 5.31 0.63 -9.61
CA ASN A 64 5.58 0.07 -10.93
C ASN A 64 4.48 0.45 -11.94
N ASN A 65 3.21 0.36 -11.56
CA ASN A 65 2.10 0.68 -12.45
C ASN A 65 2.07 2.16 -12.83
N LEU A 66 2.24 3.04 -11.85
CA LEU A 66 2.24 4.49 -12.07
C LEU A 66 3.42 4.93 -12.95
N GLN A 67 4.63 4.42 -12.69
CA GLN A 67 5.83 4.75 -13.48
C GLN A 67 5.74 4.28 -14.93
N ASN A 68 5.14 3.11 -15.17
CA ASN A 68 5.02 2.55 -16.52
C ASN A 68 3.87 3.17 -17.33
N SER A 69 2.84 3.70 -16.67
CA SER A 69 1.60 4.14 -17.33
C SER A 69 1.56 5.64 -17.64
N VAL A 70 2.12 6.51 -16.79
CA VAL A 70 1.83 7.96 -16.86
C VAL A 70 2.97 8.79 -17.44
N GLY A 71 4.19 8.25 -17.54
CA GLY A 71 5.36 9.00 -18.02
C GLY A 71 5.75 10.16 -17.10
N PRO A 72 6.71 11.02 -17.50
CA PRO A 72 7.20 12.13 -16.68
C PRO A 72 6.12 13.22 -16.53
N GLY A 73 5.47 13.26 -15.36
CA GLY A 73 4.36 14.18 -15.04
C GLY A 73 3.41 13.67 -13.95
N ASP A 74 3.57 12.41 -13.54
CA ASP A 74 2.76 11.83 -12.47
C ASP A 74 3.14 12.36 -11.08
N GLU A 75 2.20 13.06 -10.44
CA GLU A 75 2.36 13.58 -9.08
C GLU A 75 2.21 12.47 -8.01
N GLU A 76 1.63 11.32 -8.35
CA GLU A 76 1.37 10.24 -7.40
C GLU A 76 2.58 9.31 -7.19
N SER A 77 3.35 9.01 -8.23
CA SER A 77 4.56 8.17 -8.13
C SER A 77 5.53 8.62 -7.02
N PRO A 78 5.87 9.92 -6.87
CA PRO A 78 6.70 10.39 -5.76
C PRO A 78 6.08 10.14 -4.38
N ILE A 79 4.75 10.27 -4.27
CA ILE A 79 4.01 10.03 -3.02
C ILE A 79 4.07 8.54 -2.66
N VAL A 80 3.84 7.65 -3.63
CA VAL A 80 3.94 6.19 -3.42
C VAL A 80 5.35 5.80 -3.01
N ALA A 81 6.37 6.36 -3.69
CA ALA A 81 7.77 6.11 -3.34
C ALA A 81 8.12 6.60 -1.93
N HIS A 82 7.58 7.76 -1.52
CA HIS A 82 7.75 8.26 -0.15
C HIS A 82 7.10 7.34 0.89
N ASN A 83 5.86 6.90 0.65
CA ASN A 83 5.14 6.00 1.57
C ASN A 83 5.84 4.65 1.70
N LEU A 84 6.32 4.09 0.58
CA LEU A 84 7.13 2.88 0.56
C LEU A 84 8.40 3.04 1.41
N TRP A 85 9.12 4.15 1.23
CA TRP A 85 10.33 4.43 2.01
C TRP A 85 10.04 4.55 3.51
N VAL A 86 8.98 5.28 3.89
CA VAL A 86 8.57 5.42 5.30
C VAL A 86 8.29 4.05 5.92
N LEU A 87 7.53 3.20 5.22
CA LEU A 87 7.22 1.86 5.72
C LEU A 87 8.47 0.99 5.84
N MET A 88 9.35 0.97 4.83
CA MET A 88 10.62 0.24 4.88
C MET A 88 11.50 0.71 6.04
N HIS A 89 11.57 2.02 6.26
CA HIS A 89 12.34 2.61 7.36
C HIS A 89 11.78 2.17 8.72
N ASN A 90 10.46 2.21 8.89
CA ASN A 90 9.79 1.79 10.12
C ASN A 90 9.94 0.30 10.40
N VAL A 91 9.79 -0.56 9.38
CA VAL A 91 10.00 -2.01 9.49
C VAL A 91 11.41 -2.31 9.95
N ARG A 92 12.41 -1.68 9.33
CA ARG A 92 13.81 -1.84 9.71
C ARG A 92 14.07 -1.36 11.14
N PHE A 93 13.57 -0.19 11.51
CA PHE A 93 13.73 0.35 12.87
C PHE A 93 13.14 -0.59 13.93
N ARG A 94 11.98 -1.19 13.67
CA ARG A 94 11.38 -2.19 14.58
C ARG A 94 12.23 -3.47 14.70
N GLN A 95 12.85 -3.91 13.60
CA GLN A 95 13.75 -5.08 13.63
C GLN A 95 15.05 -4.79 14.38
N ASP A 96 15.58 -3.58 14.25
CA ASP A 96 16.82 -3.13 14.88
C ASP A 96 16.62 -2.64 16.34
N ALA A 97 15.38 -2.54 16.82
CA ALA A 97 15.07 -2.07 18.16
C ALA A 97 15.55 -3.08 19.22
N PRO A 98 16.40 -2.66 20.19
CA PRO A 98 16.82 -3.55 21.28
C PRO A 98 15.59 -4.04 22.05
N VAL A 99 15.51 -5.36 22.22
CA VAL A 99 14.47 -6.02 23.01
C VAL A 99 14.71 -5.70 24.49
N TYR A 100 14.29 -4.53 24.94
CA TYR A 100 14.16 -4.25 26.37
C TYR A 100 12.90 -4.96 26.87
N ARG A 101 13.01 -6.27 27.12
CA ARG A 101 12.00 -7.03 27.87
C ARG A 101 12.15 -6.68 29.35
N GLN A 102 11.09 -6.14 29.94
CA GLN A 102 10.87 -6.12 31.39
C GLN A 102 10.26 -7.44 31.83
#